data_AF-A0A9P5MGT3-F1
#
_entry.id   AF-A0A9P5MGT3-F1
#
_cell.length_a   1.000
_cell.length_b   1.000
_cell.length_c   1.000
_cell.angle_alpha   90.00
_cell.angle_beta   90.00
_cell.angle_gamma   90.00
#
_symmetry.space_group_name_H-M   'P 1'
#
loop_
_entity.id
_entity.type
_entity.pdbx_description
1 polymer ?
#
loop_
_entity_poly.entity_id
_entity_poly.type
_entity_poly.pdbx_seq_one_letter_code
_entity_poly.pdbx_strand_id
1 'polypeptide(L)'
;EAVHVLPVTLRISRIHDKSSCVPEFPNRPMLSIKGETSYNGAQVNQIAGTVRMTHDGTIRWEFVLIDGRARWSSIGVQIGEAGSARGVVGVWTGETHQYDDPCGTFTFYRTCIEPLSQ
;
A
#
# COMPACT_ATOMS: atom_id res chain seq x y z
N GLU A 1 6.15 1.45 -24.04
CA GLU A 1 5.94 1.19 -22.60
C GLU A 1 4.48 0.84 -22.40
N ALA A 2 4.18 -0.27 -21.72
CA ALA A 2 2.79 -0.69 -21.48
C ALA A 2 2.42 -0.35 -20.04
N VAL A 3 1.40 0.50 -19.86
CA VAL A 3 0.84 0.79 -18.54
C VAL A 3 -0.31 -0.18 -18.30
N HIS A 4 -0.24 -0.94 -17.21
CA HIS A 4 -1.32 -1.81 -16.77
C HIS A 4 -2.09 -1.15 -15.63
N VAL A 5 -3.41 -1.07 -15.76
CA VAL A 5 -4.31 -0.60 -14.70
C VAL A 5 -4.87 -1.81 -13.98
N LEU A 6 -4.62 -1.90 -12.67
CA LEU A 6 -5.06 -2.99 -11.82
C LEU A 6 -6.08 -2.48 -10.80
N PRO A 7 -7.31 -3.03 -10.74
CA PRO A 7 -8.20 -2.75 -9.64
C PRO A 7 -7.64 -3.36 -8.36
N VAL A 8 -7.59 -2.56 -7.29
CA VAL A 8 -7.10 -2.99 -5.98
C VAL A 8 -8.10 -2.61 -4.91
N THR A 9 -8.52 -3.59 -4.14
CA THR A 9 -9.35 -3.37 -2.94
C THR A 9 -8.45 -3.47 -1.72
N LEU A 10 -8.36 -2.39 -0.94
CA LEU A 10 -7.61 -2.35 0.32
C LEU A 10 -8.54 -2.09 1.50
N ARG A 11 -8.26 -2.74 2.62
CA ARG A 11 -8.92 -2.52 3.90
C ARG A 11 -7.91 -2.41 5.03
N ILE A 12 -8.25 -1.63 6.05
CA ILE A 12 -7.49 -1.58 7.29
C ILE A 12 -7.75 -2.90 8.03
N SER A 13 -6.69 -3.67 8.27
CA SER A 13 -6.78 -4.92 9.03
C SER A 13 -6.45 -4.74 10.50
N ARG A 14 -5.65 -3.73 10.84
CA ARG A 14 -5.29 -3.40 12.23
C ARG A 14 -4.91 -1.93 12.35
N ILE A 15 -5.35 -1.30 13.42
CA ILE A 15 -4.86 0.01 13.88
C ILE A 15 -3.90 -0.27 15.03
N HIS A 16 -2.66 0.20 14.94
CA HIS A 16 -1.67 0.03 16.00
C HIS A 16 -1.92 1.03 17.13
N ASP A 17 -1.34 0.77 18.30
CA ASP A 17 -1.49 1.67 19.45
C ASP A 17 -0.65 2.95 19.29
N LYS A 18 -0.76 3.85 20.28
CA LYS A 18 -0.07 5.14 20.28
C LYS A 18 1.47 5.03 20.29
N SER A 19 2.05 3.90 20.71
CA SER A 19 3.50 3.70 20.65
C SER A 19 4.02 3.61 19.22
N SER A 20 3.14 3.33 18.25
CA SER A 20 3.48 3.37 16.82
C SER A 20 3.47 4.77 16.21
N CYS A 21 2.98 5.78 16.93
CA CYS A 21 2.95 7.16 16.47
C CYS A 21 4.35 7.79 16.59
N VAL A 22 4.67 8.69 15.66
CA VAL A 22 5.77 9.65 15.87
C VAL A 22 5.30 10.80 16.78
N PRO A 23 6.17 11.38 17.63
CA PRO A 23 5.78 12.40 18.61
C PRO A 23 5.06 13.62 18.03
N GLU A 24 5.42 14.02 16.81
CA GLU A 24 4.85 15.15 16.09
C GLU A 24 3.41 14.88 15.63
N PHE A 25 3.04 13.60 15.51
CA PHE A 25 1.73 13.16 15.03
C PHE A 25 1.11 12.10 15.97
N PRO A 26 0.79 12.46 17.22
CA PRO A 26 0.39 11.51 18.27
C PRO A 26 -0.96 10.82 18.01
N ASN A 27 -1.75 11.34 17.08
CA ASN A 27 -3.06 10.82 16.66
C ASN A 27 -3.02 10.09 15.31
N ARG A 28 -1.82 9.76 14.81
CA ARG A 28 -1.61 9.07 13.53
C ARG A 28 -0.88 7.74 13.77
N PRO A 29 -1.57 6.73 14.32
CA PRO A 29 -0.97 5.42 14.51
C PRO A 29 -0.66 4.76 13.17
N MET A 30 0.29 3.83 13.17
CA MET A 30 0.52 2.96 12.03
C MET A 30 -0.73 2.10 11.77
N LEU A 31 -1.03 1.89 10.50
CA LEU A 31 -2.12 1.02 10.04
C LEU A 31 -1.50 -0.20 9.38
N SER A 32 -2.00 -1.39 9.70
CA SER A 32 -1.80 -2.56 8.83
C SER A 32 -2.95 -2.64 7.85
N ILE A 33 -2.62 -2.87 6.58
CA ILE A 33 -3.57 -3.01 5.49
C ILE A 33 -3.52 -4.43 4.94
N LYS A 34 -4.67 -4.90 4.49
CA LYS A 34 -4.79 -6.10 3.65
C LYS A 34 -5.64 -5.78 2.45
N GLY A 35 -5.47 -6.54 1.38
CA GLY A 35 -6.27 -6.33 0.20
C GLY A 35 -6.15 -7.44 -0.81
N GLU A 36 -6.73 -7.18 -1.96
CA GLU A 36 -6.77 -8.11 -3.06
C GLU A 36 -6.79 -7.37 -4.40
N THR A 37 -6.24 -8.01 -5.41
CA THR A 37 -6.27 -7.55 -6.80
C THR A 37 -6.40 -8.74 -7.74
N SER A 38 -7.10 -8.54 -8.85
CA SER A 38 -7.19 -9.51 -9.94
C SER A 38 -6.95 -8.79 -11.26
N TYR A 39 -6.31 -9.49 -12.20
CA TYR A 39 -6.03 -8.98 -13.54
C TYR A 39 -6.42 -10.02 -14.58
N ASN A 40 -7.22 -9.63 -15.58
CA ASN A 40 -7.63 -10.50 -16.70
C ASN A 40 -8.19 -11.88 -16.28
N GLY A 41 -8.91 -11.95 -15.15
CA GLY A 41 -9.47 -13.21 -14.64
C GLY A 41 -8.44 -14.17 -14.01
N ALA A 42 -7.19 -13.73 -13.84
CA ALA A 42 -6.17 -14.48 -13.10
C ALA A 42 -6.44 -14.47 -11.58
N GLN A 43 -5.71 -15.34 -10.87
CA GLN A 43 -5.75 -15.51 -9.41
C GLN A 43 -5.80 -14.17 -8.66
N VAL A 44 -6.57 -14.17 -7.56
CA VAL A 44 -6.68 -13.05 -6.64
C VAL A 44 -5.38 -12.98 -5.84
N ASN A 45 -4.55 -11.99 -6.14
CA ASN A 45 -3.31 -11.77 -5.40
C ASN A 45 -3.63 -11.04 -4.10
N GLN A 46 -3.15 -11.57 -2.97
CA GLN A 46 -3.35 -10.96 -1.67
C GLN A 46 -2.33 -9.85 -1.45
N ILE A 47 -2.76 -8.73 -0.87
CA ILE A 47 -1.90 -7.63 -0.47
C ILE A 47 -1.82 -7.60 1.05
N ALA A 48 -0.63 -7.39 1.59
CA ALA A 48 -0.42 -7.11 3.00
C ALA A 48 0.63 -6.03 3.17
N GLY A 49 0.40 -5.09 4.07
CA GLY A 49 1.34 -3.98 4.25
C GLY A 49 1.04 -3.09 5.44
N THR A 50 1.74 -1.97 5.49
CA THR A 50 1.58 -0.93 6.48
C THR A 50 1.53 0.46 5.86
N VAL A 51 0.84 1.36 6.56
CA VAL A 51 0.78 2.79 6.27
C VAL A 51 1.12 3.53 7.54
N ARG A 52 2.10 4.44 7.50
CA ARG A 52 2.55 5.19 8.68
C ARG A 52 2.87 6.63 8.36
N MET A 53 2.64 7.50 9.34
CA MET A 53 3.15 8.86 9.34
C MET A 53 4.64 8.86 9.68
N THR A 54 5.42 9.70 9.01
CA THR A 54 6.84 9.92 9.31
C THR A 54 7.04 11.28 9.99
N HIS A 55 8.23 11.52 10.55
CA HIS A 55 8.53 12.75 11.31
C HIS A 55 8.37 14.03 10.48
N ASP A 56 8.57 13.97 9.16
CA ASP A 56 8.41 15.12 8.27
C ASP A 56 6.96 15.34 7.80
N GLY A 57 6.03 14.51 8.26
CA GLY A 57 4.62 14.58 7.89
C GLY A 57 4.26 13.79 6.63
N THR A 58 5.20 13.11 5.99
CA THR A 58 4.93 12.24 4.85
C THR A 58 4.26 10.95 5.29
N ILE A 59 3.26 10.50 4.54
CA ILE A 59 2.61 9.20 4.77
C ILE A 59 3.28 8.16 3.88
N ARG A 60 3.96 7.21 4.51
CA ARG A 60 4.71 6.14 3.85
C ARG A 60 3.90 4.85 3.81
N TRP A 61 3.90 4.23 2.64
CA TRP A 61 3.26 2.96 2.33
C TRP A 61 4.32 1.91 2.06
N GLU A 62 4.17 0.75 2.67
CA GLU A 62 5.03 -0.42 2.43
C GLU A 62 4.12 -1.64 2.34
N PHE A 63 4.14 -2.39 1.24
CA PHE A 63 3.28 -3.55 1.08
C PHE A 63 3.90 -4.59 0.15
N VAL A 64 3.45 -5.84 0.33
CA VAL A 64 3.81 -6.97 -0.52
C VAL A 64 2.59 -7.52 -1.24
N LEU A 65 2.81 -7.98 -2.46
CA LEU A 65 1.86 -8.79 -3.23
C LEU A 65 2.20 -10.27 -3.05
N ILE A 66 1.22 -11.06 -2.67
CA ILE A 66 1.32 -12.48 -2.35
C ILE A 66 0.50 -13.28 -3.37
N ASP A 67 1.18 -14.18 -4.07
CA ASP A 67 0.65 -15.12 -5.07
C ASP A 67 1.09 -16.54 -4.67
N GLY A 68 0.41 -17.13 -3.68
CA GLY A 68 0.82 -18.36 -2.98
C GLY A 68 2.05 -18.19 -2.07
N ARG A 69 3.03 -17.38 -2.48
CA ARG A 69 4.15 -16.84 -1.72
C ARG A 69 4.27 -15.33 -1.99
N ALA A 70 4.91 -14.59 -1.10
CA ALA A 70 5.22 -13.19 -1.39
C ALA A 70 6.11 -13.12 -2.65
N ARG A 71 5.80 -12.16 -3.51
CA ARG A 71 6.33 -12.10 -4.88
C ARG A 71 6.89 -10.73 -5.20
N TRP A 72 6.16 -9.69 -4.83
CA TRP A 72 6.54 -8.30 -5.09
C TRP A 72 6.52 -7.49 -3.80
N SER A 73 7.54 -6.67 -3.61
CA SER A 73 7.64 -5.70 -2.52
C SER A 73 7.53 -4.29 -3.09
N SER A 74 6.78 -3.44 -2.41
CA SER A 74 6.45 -2.08 -2.86
C SER A 74 6.65 -1.07 -1.74
N ILE A 75 7.21 0.08 -2.09
CA ILE A 75 7.30 1.25 -1.23
C ILE A 75 6.69 2.46 -1.94
N GLY A 76 6.01 3.32 -1.21
CA GLY A 76 5.40 4.51 -1.78
C GLY A 76 5.14 5.61 -0.77
N VAL A 77 4.86 6.80 -1.29
CA VAL A 77 4.49 7.99 -0.53
C VAL A 77 3.14 8.51 -0.99
N GLN A 78 2.29 8.91 -0.04
CA GLN A 78 1.00 9.48 -0.35
C GLN A 78 1.14 10.92 -0.84
N ILE A 79 0.33 11.28 -1.83
CA ILE A 79 0.25 12.65 -2.32
C ILE A 79 -0.93 13.37 -1.65
N GLY A 80 -0.62 14.46 -0.96
CA GLY A 80 -1.54 15.21 -0.10
C GLY A 80 -1.61 14.65 1.32
N GLU A 81 -2.58 15.11 2.11
CA GLU A 81 -2.73 14.73 3.50
C GLU A 81 -3.48 13.39 3.69
N ALA A 82 -3.55 12.93 4.94
CA ALA A 82 -4.30 11.74 5.32
C ALA A 82 -5.76 11.83 4.82
N GLY A 83 -6.23 10.80 4.10
CA GLY A 83 -7.57 10.77 3.52
C GLY A 83 -7.68 11.40 2.12
N SER A 84 -6.60 11.97 1.57
CA SER A 84 -6.53 12.45 0.18
C SER A 84 -6.91 11.35 -0.82
N ALA A 85 -7.73 11.70 -1.82
CA ALA A 85 -8.03 10.82 -2.96
C ALA A 85 -6.90 10.79 -4.00
N ARG A 86 -5.95 11.73 -3.90
CA ARG A 86 -4.95 12.01 -4.95
C ARG A 86 -3.97 10.86 -5.16
N GLY A 87 -3.80 10.00 -4.15
CA GLY A 87 -3.20 8.69 -4.33
C GLY A 87 -1.82 8.49 -3.73
N VAL A 88 -1.12 7.45 -4.18
CA VAL A 88 0.22 7.04 -3.73
C VAL A 88 1.12 6.87 -4.94
N VAL A 89 2.34 7.40 -4.90
CA VAL A 89 3.37 7.17 -5.92
C VAL A 89 4.50 6.37 -5.30
N GLY A 90 5.02 5.39 -6.02
CA GLY A 90 6.04 4.51 -5.47
C GLY A 90 6.75 3.65 -6.49
N VAL A 91 7.56 2.74 -5.97
CA VAL A 91 8.30 1.73 -6.73
C VAL A 91 8.01 0.34 -6.19
N TRP A 92 8.09 -0.64 -7.06
CA TRP A 92 7.98 -2.05 -6.73
C TRP A 92 9.18 -2.81 -7.30
N THR A 93 9.49 -3.94 -6.67
CA THR A 93 10.56 -4.85 -7.07
C THR A 93 10.24 -6.27 -6.58
N GLY A 94 11.01 -7.27 -6.97
CA GLY A 94 10.95 -8.61 -6.36
C GLY A 94 11.17 -8.56 -4.85
N GLU A 95 10.49 -9.45 -4.11
CA GLU A 95 10.55 -9.49 -2.64
C GLU A 95 11.97 -9.64 -2.10
N THR A 96 12.82 -10.40 -2.79
CA THR A 96 14.20 -10.65 -2.35
C THR A 96 15.19 -9.56 -2.74
N HIS A 97 14.74 -8.52 -3.47
CA HIS A 97 15.57 -7.41 -3.93
C HIS A 97 16.87 -7.86 -4.62
N GLN A 98 16.78 -8.91 -5.44
CA GLN A 98 17.89 -9.44 -6.21
C GLN A 98 18.23 -8.51 -7.38
N TYR A 99 19.46 -8.59 -7.86
CA TYR A 99 19.97 -7.69 -8.92
C TYR A 99 19.17 -7.79 -10.23
N ASP A 100 18.66 -8.98 -10.52
CA ASP A 100 17.86 -9.31 -11.70
C ASP A 100 16.34 -9.25 -11.45
N ASP A 101 15.91 -8.82 -10.26
CA ASP A 101 14.49 -8.61 -9.99
C ASP A 101 13.95 -7.50 -10.90
N PRO A 102 12.78 -7.70 -11.53
CA PRO A 102 12.14 -6.61 -12.24
C PRO A 102 11.77 -5.53 -11.23
N CYS A 103 12.02 -4.28 -11.61
CA CYS A 103 11.63 -3.13 -10.84
C CYS A 103 10.83 -2.17 -11.72
N GLY A 104 9.93 -1.41 -11.09
CA GLY A 104 9.11 -0.46 -11.80
C GLY A 104 8.47 0.55 -10.87
N THR A 105 7.85 1.57 -11.46
CA THR A 105 7.07 2.56 -10.74
C THR A 105 5.60 2.16 -10.70
N PHE A 106 4.87 2.60 -9.67
CA PHE A 106 3.41 2.51 -9.63
C PHE A 106 2.80 3.83 -9.19
N THR A 107 1.52 3.99 -9.51
CA THR A 107 0.69 5.03 -8.91
C THR A 107 -0.68 4.45 -8.59
N PHE A 108 -1.13 4.65 -7.35
CA PHE A 108 -2.50 4.36 -6.93
C PHE A 108 -3.32 5.63 -6.91
N TYR A 109 -4.59 5.51 -7.24
CA TYR A 109 -5.59 6.56 -7.11
C TYR A 109 -6.80 5.95 -6.43
N ARG A 110 -7.45 6.68 -5.52
CA ARG A 110 -8.65 6.18 -4.85
C ARG A 110 -9.86 6.40 -5.76
N THR A 111 -10.49 5.31 -6.20
CA THR A 111 -11.67 5.35 -7.09
C THR A 111 -12.99 5.24 -6.34
N CYS A 112 -13.02 4.52 -5.22
CA CYS A 112 -14.21 4.33 -4.38
C CYS A 112 -13.84 4.21 -2.90
N ILE A 113 -14.83 4.46 -2.04
CA ILE A 113 -14.79 4.13 -0.62
C ILE A 113 -16.08 3.40 -0.33
N GLU A 114 -15.96 2.17 0.16
CA GLU A 114 -17.10 1.44 0.69
C GLU A 114 -17.15 1.64 2.22
N PRO A 115 -18.33 1.90 2.81
CA PRO A 115 -18.46 1.87 4.25
C PRO A 115 -18.05 0.50 4.76
N LEU A 116 -17.40 0.43 5.93
CA LEU A 116 -17.24 -0.84 6.64
C LEU A 116 -18.65 -1.43 6.84
N SER A 117 -18.95 -2.57 6.21
CA SER A 117 -20.19 -3.30 6.47
C SER A 117 -20.22 -3.63 7.96
N GLN A 118 -21.28 -3.19 8.66
CA GLN A 118 -21.50 -3.46 10.09
C GLN A 118 -21.57 -4.96 10.39
#